data_AF-A0A8T7CRD5-F1
#
_entry.id   AF-A0A8T7CRD5-F1
#
_cell.length_a   1.000
_cell.length_b   1.000
_cell.length_c   1.000
_cell.angle_alpha   90.00
_cell.angle_beta   90.00
_cell.angle_gamma   90.00
#
_symmetry.space_group_name_H-M   'P 1'
#
loop_
_entity.id
_entity.type
_entity.pdbx_description
1 polymer ?
#
loop_
_entity_poly.entity_id
_entity_poly.type
_entity_poly.pdbx_seq_one_letter_code
_entity_poly.pdbx_strand_id
1 'polypeptide(L)' 'MKIGILGGGQLARMLSLAGTPLGVDFVFLCQAHDACAATVGEHLHA' A
#
# COMPACT_ATOMS: atom_id res chain seq x y z
N MET A 1 13.91 0.25 -0.39
CA MET A 1 13.45 1.65 -0.62
C MET A 1 11.97 1.69 -0.30
N LYS A 2 11.47 2.68 0.46
CA LYS A 2 10.06 2.76 0.86
C LYS A 2 9.28 3.75 -0.02
N ILE A 3 8.13 3.33 -0.53
CA ILE A 3 7.20 4.16 -1.31
C ILE A 3 5.93 4.39 -0.46
N GLY A 4 5.61 5.66 -0.21
CA GLY A 4 4.38 6.06 0.45
C GLY A 4 3.25 6.31 -0.55
N ILE A 5 2.06 5.77 -0.29
CA ILE A 5 0.85 5.96 -1.11
C ILE A 5 -0.27 6.52 -0.23
N LEU A 6 -0.87 7.63 -0.68
CA LEU A 6 -2.06 8.21 -0.04
C LEU A 6 -3.30 7.53 -0.63
N GLY A 7 -3.95 6.69 0.19
CA GLY A 7 -5.07 5.83 -0.20
C GLY A 7 -4.71 4.34 -0.26
N GLY A 8 -5.60 3.49 0.24
CA GLY A 8 -5.41 2.04 0.35
C GLY A 8 -6.31 1.20 -0.56
N GLY A 9 -6.79 1.76 -1.67
CA GLY A 9 -7.72 1.10 -2.60
C GLY A 9 -7.07 0.03 -3.49
N GLN A 10 -7.86 -0.51 -4.43
CA GLN A 10 -7.42 -1.57 -5.36
C GLN A 10 -6.24 -1.16 -6.24
N LEU A 11 -6.14 0.12 -6.61
CA LEU A 11 -5.02 0.63 -7.42
C LEU A 11 -3.71 0.62 -6.62
N ALA A 12 -3.77 1.02 -5.35
CA ALA A 12 -2.61 0.96 -4.46
C ALA A 12 -2.12 -0.49 -4.31
N ARG A 13 -3.06 -1.44 -4.14
CA ARG A 13 -2.73 -2.87 -4.11
C ARG A 13 -2.05 -3.35 -5.39
N MET A 14 -2.61 -2.99 -6.56
CA MET A 14 -2.05 -3.38 -7.86
C MET A 14 -0.63 -2.82 -8.07
N LEU A 15 -0.41 -1.55 -7.73
CA LEU A 15 0.92 -0.93 -7.79
C LEU A 15 1.91 -1.65 -6.87
N SER A 16 1.49 -1.97 -5.66
CA SER A 16 2.36 -2.65 -4.70
C SER A 16 2.71 -4.08 -5.11
N LEU A 17 1.76 -4.83 -5.64
CA LEU A 17 2.02 -6.16 -6.20
C LEU A 17 3.02 -6.12 -7.37
N ALA A 18 2.90 -5.11 -8.25
CA ALA A 18 3.85 -4.91 -9.34
C ALA A 18 5.23 -4.45 -8.85
N GLY A 19 5.29 -3.74 -7.72
CA GLY A 19 6.52 -3.27 -7.10
C GLY A 19 7.25 -4.31 -6.25
N THR A 20 6.57 -5.30 -5.67
CA THR A 20 7.19 -6.39 -4.88
C THR A 20 8.39 -7.04 -5.57
N PRO A 21 8.34 -7.47 -6.86
CA PRO A 21 9.51 -8.07 -7.52
C PRO A 21 10.67 -7.09 -7.75
N LEU A 22 10.46 -5.79 -7.60
CA LEU A 22 11.50 -4.75 -7.70
C LEU A 22 12.23 -4.52 -6.37
N GLY A 23 11.87 -5.21 -5.29
CA GLY A 23 12.50 -5.08 -3.98
C GLY A 23 12.18 -3.75 -3.27
N VAL A 24 11.01 -3.16 -3.58
CA VAL A 24 10.51 -1.96 -2.90
C VAL A 24 9.41 -2.31 -1.90
N ASP A 25 9.39 -1.56 -0.80
CA ASP A 25 8.40 -1.70 0.28
C ASP A 25 7.37 -0.58 0.18
N PHE A 26 6.12 -0.87 0.55
CA PHE A 26 5.01 0.08 0.46
C PHE A 26 4.43 0.41 1.83
N VAL A 27 4.07 1.69 1.99
CA VAL A 27 3.33 2.21 3.15
C VAL A 27 2.12 2.96 2.64
N PHE A 28 0.94 2.65 3.16
CA PHE A 28 -0.33 3.26 2.76
C PHE A 28 -0.86 4.14 3.90
N LEU A 29 -1.26 5.37 3.59
CA LEU A 29 -2.01 6.22 4.51
C LEU A 29 -3.49 6.24 4.08
N CYS A 30 -4.39 5.71 4.90
CA CYS A 30 -5.82 5.67 4.57
C CYS A 30 -6.73 5.67 5.81
N GLN A 31 -7.92 6.27 5.67
CA GLN A 31 -8.98 6.26 6.70
C GLN A 31 -9.80 4.97 6.72
N ALA A 32 -9.68 4.11 5.70
CA ALA A 32 -10.44 2.88 5.63
C ALA A 32 -9.73 1.79 6.43
N HIS A 33 -10.30 1.37 7.57
CA HIS A 33 -9.73 0.30 8.39
C HIS A 33 -9.51 -1.03 7.64
N ASP A 34 -10.28 -1.27 6.58
CA ASP A 34 -10.28 -2.45 5.72
C ASP A 34 -9.72 -2.14 4.31
N ALA A 35 -8.72 -1.27 4.23
CA ALA A 35 -8.05 -0.93 2.97
C ALA A 35 -7.66 -2.19 2.16
N CYS A 36 -8.05 -2.21 0.87
CA CYS A 36 -7.73 -3.29 -0.06
C CYS A 36 -6.22 -3.57 -0.14
N ALA A 37 -5.38 -2.55 0.00
CA ALA A 37 -3.92 -2.66 -0.07
C ALA A 37 -3.27 -3.14 1.25
N ALA A 38 -4.03 -3.32 2.33
CA ALA A 38 -3.48 -3.70 3.65
C ALA A 38 -2.73 -5.04 3.66
N THR A 39 -2.97 -5.93 2.69
CA THR A 39 -2.28 -7.23 2.61
C THR A 39 -0.93 -7.18 1.90
N VAL A 40 -0.53 -6.03 1.35
CA VAL A 40 0.67 -5.91 0.49
C VAL A 40 1.65 -4.82 0.94
N GLY A 41 1.49 -4.30 2.16
CA GLY A 41 2.38 -3.31 2.76
C GLY A 41 1.88 -2.81 4.11
N GLU A 42 2.61 -1.87 4.70
CA GLU A 42 2.29 -1.28 6.00
C GLU A 42 1.10 -0.31 5.85
N HIS A 43 0.13 -0.37 6.77
CA HIS A 43 -1.06 0.47 6.72
C HIS A 43 -1.11 1.42 7.93
N LEU A 44 -1.04 2.71 7.64
CA LEU A 44 -1.17 3.79 8.60
C LEU A 44 -2.58 4.38 8.50
N HIS A 45 -3.24 4.47 9.65
CA HIS A 45 -4.56 5.06 9.77
C HIS A 45 -4.44 6.49 10.31
N ALA A 46 -4.95 7.48 9.58
CA ALA A 46 -4.96 8.89 9.96
C ALA A 46 -6.19 9.61 9.43
#